data_AF-A0A0F5LRF8-F1
#
_entry.id   AF-A0A0F5LRF8-F1
#
_cell.length_a   1.000
_cell.length_b   1.000
_cell.length_c   1.000
_cell.angle_alpha   90.00
_cell.angle_beta   90.00
_cell.angle_gamma   90.00
#
_symmetry.space_group_name_H-M   'P 1'
#
loop_
_entity.id
_entity.type
_entity.pdbx_description
1 polymer ?
#
loop_
_entity_poly.entity_id
_entity_poly.type
_entity_poly.pdbx_seq_one_letter_code
_entity_poly.pdbx_strand_id
1 'polypeptide(L)'
;MTTQSQFKDRFNQVLKDLQEEGINDPEAMFLLGSLAADLAGNLKRTTWTGAKAAMGAETYRMLLKTCETQGNEHLAEGRVKHAYAVQALAVSLVARTQHFDPDMKTLDGFLDHLIDTAIAVYRDQPQPAVN
;
A
#
# COMPACT_ATOMS: atom_id res chain seq x y z
N MET A 1 9.84 19.40 -3.99
CA MET A 1 10.61 18.22 -4.40
C MET A 1 11.05 17.50 -3.14
N THR A 2 10.55 16.28 -2.90
CA THR A 2 11.05 15.41 -1.83
C THR A 2 12.41 14.86 -2.26
N THR A 3 13.45 14.98 -1.44
CA THR A 3 14.75 14.38 -1.76
C THR A 3 14.69 12.86 -1.56
N GLN A 4 15.61 12.12 -2.20
CA GLN A 4 15.72 10.66 -2.00
C GLN A 4 15.86 10.30 -0.51
N SER A 5 16.62 11.10 0.25
CA SER A 5 16.78 10.94 1.70
C SER A 5 15.44 11.11 2.43
N GLN A 6 14.69 12.17 2.14
CA GLN A 6 13.39 12.41 2.77
C GLN A 6 12.37 11.31 2.46
N PHE A 7 12.42 10.74 1.24
CA PHE A 7 11.60 9.58 0.91
C PHE A 7 12.01 8.36 1.72
N LYS A 8 13.31 8.05 1.80
CA LYS A 8 13.84 6.91 2.57
C LYS A 8 13.46 7.01 4.04
N ASP A 9 13.55 8.21 4.64
CA ASP A 9 13.13 8.45 6.02
C ASP A 9 11.63 8.18 6.21
N ARG A 10 10.78 8.72 5.33
CA ARG A 10 9.32 8.49 5.38
C ARG A 10 8.95 7.03 5.11
N PHE A 11 9.66 6.36 4.21
CA PHE A 11 9.48 4.94 3.92
C PHE A 11 9.79 4.09 5.15
N ASN A 12 10.93 4.36 5.79
CA ASN A 12 11.35 3.67 7.01
C ASN A 12 10.35 3.91 8.16
N GLN A 13 9.83 5.13 8.30
CA GLN A 13 8.81 5.43 9.29
C GLN A 13 7.53 4.62 9.06
N VAL A 14 7.01 4.60 7.83
CA VAL A 14 5.82 3.80 7.49
C VAL A 14 6.08 2.32 7.75
N LEU A 15 7.24 1.79 7.39
CA LEU A 15 7.57 0.39 7.70
C LEU A 15 7.61 0.11 9.20
N LYS A 16 8.22 1.01 9.97
CA LYS A 16 8.32 0.88 11.43
C LYS A 16 6.94 0.91 12.07
N ASP A 17 6.11 1.89 11.72
CA ASP A 17 4.75 2.02 12.23
C ASP A 17 3.92 0.76 11.88
N LEU A 18 4.16 0.16 10.72
CA LEU A 18 3.49 -1.06 10.31
C LEU A 18 3.96 -2.28 11.10
N GLN A 19 5.26 -2.40 11.37
CA GLN A 19 5.82 -3.49 12.18
C GLN A 19 5.42 -3.41 13.64
N GLU A 20 5.37 -2.20 14.22
CA GLU A 20 5.07 -2.00 15.64
C GLU A 20 3.57 -2.06 15.92
N GLU A 21 2.75 -1.40 15.10
CA GLU A 21 1.33 -1.20 15.38
C GLU A 21 0.42 -1.78 14.29
N GLY A 22 0.77 -1.60 13.01
CA GLY A 22 -0.08 -1.96 11.88
C GLY A 22 -0.40 -3.46 11.76
N ILE A 23 0.60 -4.33 11.93
CA ILE A 23 0.40 -5.81 11.90
C ILE A 23 -0.53 -6.28 13.01
N ASN A 24 -0.52 -5.57 14.15
CA ASN A 24 -1.32 -5.89 15.33
C ASN A 24 -2.70 -5.22 15.33
N ASP A 25 -3.02 -4.41 14.32
CA ASP A 25 -4.33 -3.76 14.13
C ASP A 25 -5.11 -4.48 13.02
N PRO A 26 -6.05 -5.39 13.36
CA PRO A 26 -6.80 -6.16 12.38
C PRO A 26 -7.63 -5.29 11.44
N GLU A 27 -8.09 -4.12 11.91
CA GLU A 27 -8.87 -3.19 11.09
C GLU A 27 -7.98 -2.52 10.05
N ALA A 28 -6.79 -2.06 10.45
CA ALA A 28 -5.83 -1.47 9.51
C ALA A 28 -5.38 -2.50 8.46
N MET A 29 -5.10 -3.74 8.87
CA MET A 29 -4.74 -4.82 7.94
C MET A 29 -5.89 -5.20 7.01
N PHE A 30 -7.14 -5.20 7.50
CA PHE A 30 -8.31 -5.45 6.67
C PHE A 30 -8.52 -4.33 5.63
N LEU A 31 -8.39 -3.07 6.04
CA LEU A 31 -8.49 -1.91 5.13
C LEU A 31 -7.38 -1.92 4.08
N LEU A 32 -6.14 -2.22 4.48
CA LEU A 32 -5.02 -2.38 3.55
C LEU A 32 -5.27 -3.53 2.56
N GLY A 33 -5.70 -4.68 3.06
CA GLY A 33 -5.99 -5.87 2.26
C GLY A 33 -7.12 -5.65 1.26
N SER A 34 -8.22 -5.03 1.68
CA SER A 34 -9.37 -4.73 0.82
C SER A 34 -9.01 -3.78 -0.33
N LEU A 35 -8.39 -2.65 -0.01
CA LEU A 35 -7.98 -1.67 -1.01
C LEU A 35 -6.95 -2.24 -1.98
N ALA A 36 -5.95 -2.98 -1.47
CA ALA A 36 -4.94 -3.61 -2.31
C ALA A 36 -5.54 -4.73 -3.19
N ALA A 37 -6.52 -5.49 -2.68
CA ALA A 37 -7.20 -6.53 -3.44
C ALA A 37 -8.02 -5.94 -4.59
N ASP A 38 -8.74 -4.84 -4.36
CA ASP A 38 -9.52 -4.14 -5.38
C ASP A 38 -8.60 -3.56 -6.47
N LEU A 39 -7.51 -2.92 -6.08
CA LEU A 39 -6.52 -2.39 -7.03
C LEU A 39 -5.84 -3.49 -7.85
N ALA A 40 -5.44 -4.60 -7.21
CA ALA A 40 -4.87 -5.74 -7.91
C ALA A 40 -5.89 -6.38 -8.87
N GLY A 41 -7.15 -6.50 -8.43
CA GLY A 41 -8.27 -7.02 -9.23
C GLY A 41 -8.53 -6.20 -10.48
N ASN A 42 -8.54 -4.87 -10.36
CA ASN A 42 -8.66 -3.94 -11.49
C ASN A 42 -7.54 -4.12 -12.54
N LEU A 43 -6.36 -4.57 -12.10
CA LEU A 43 -5.22 -4.90 -12.95
C LEU A 43 -5.16 -6.38 -13.37
N LYS A 44 -6.21 -7.17 -13.08
CA LYS A 44 -6.30 -8.61 -13.35
C LYS A 44 -5.15 -9.40 -12.71
N ARG A 45 -4.77 -9.02 -11.50
CA ARG A 45 -3.75 -9.67 -10.68
C ARG A 45 -4.33 -10.10 -9.35
N THR A 46 -3.81 -11.21 -8.83
CA THR A 46 -4.20 -11.73 -7.52
C THR A 46 -3.35 -11.12 -6.41
N THR A 47 -2.13 -10.67 -6.69
CA THR A 47 -1.23 -10.07 -5.71
C THR A 47 -0.96 -8.61 -6.04
N TRP A 48 -0.69 -7.82 -5.00
CA TRP A 48 -0.20 -6.46 -5.12
C TRP A 48 1.17 -6.44 -5.79
N THR A 49 2.06 -7.36 -5.42
CA THR A 49 3.38 -7.51 -6.06
C THR A 49 3.23 -7.72 -7.58
N GLY A 50 2.32 -8.61 -7.98
CA GLY A 50 2.02 -8.87 -9.40
C GLY A 50 1.39 -7.67 -10.10
N ALA A 51 0.53 -6.92 -9.41
CA ALA A 51 -0.07 -5.69 -9.91
C ALA A 51 0.99 -4.60 -10.15
N LYS A 52 1.88 -4.37 -9.19
CA LYS A 52 3.02 -3.44 -9.31
C LYS A 52 3.99 -3.83 -10.42
N ALA A 53 4.28 -5.10 -10.59
CA ALA A 53 5.17 -5.56 -11.66
C ALA A 53 4.55 -5.34 -13.07
N ALA A 54 3.23 -5.50 -13.19
CA ALA A 54 2.52 -5.41 -14.47
C ALA A 54 2.08 -3.98 -14.85
N MET A 55 2.05 -3.03 -13.92
CA MET A 55 1.52 -1.69 -14.20
C MET A 55 2.47 -0.86 -15.07
N GLY A 56 1.90 -0.27 -16.13
CA GLY A 56 2.58 0.73 -16.97
C GLY A 56 2.71 2.08 -16.29
N ALA A 57 3.47 3.00 -16.93
CA ALA A 57 3.74 4.34 -16.39
C ALA A 57 2.48 5.21 -16.21
N GLU A 58 1.48 5.05 -17.10
CA GLU A 58 0.22 5.79 -17.01
C GLU A 58 -0.61 5.37 -15.79
N THR A 59 -0.85 4.07 -15.65
CA THR A 59 -1.52 3.47 -14.50
C THR A 59 -0.82 3.84 -13.19
N TYR A 60 0.51 3.78 -13.16
CA TYR A 60 1.31 4.20 -12.01
C TYR A 60 1.02 5.64 -11.58
N ARG A 61 1.05 6.60 -12.52
CA ARG A 61 0.78 8.03 -12.23
C ARG A 61 -0.66 8.24 -11.77
N MET A 62 -1.61 7.57 -12.42
CA MET A 62 -3.03 7.64 -12.04
C MET A 62 -3.23 7.15 -10.61
N LEU A 63 -2.71 5.96 -10.28
CA LEU A 63 -2.84 5.39 -8.94
C LEU A 63 -2.18 6.26 -7.88
N LEU A 64 -0.99 6.82 -8.15
CA LEU A 64 -0.32 7.70 -7.20
C LEU A 64 -1.18 8.95 -6.89
N LYS A 65 -1.81 9.54 -7.91
CA LYS A 65 -2.73 10.68 -7.73
C LYS A 65 -4.01 10.28 -6.98
N THR A 66 -4.53 9.08 -7.25
CA THR A 66 -5.68 8.53 -6.51
C THR A 66 -5.33 8.36 -5.04
N CYS A 67 -4.16 7.81 -4.72
CA CYS A 67 -3.70 7.66 -3.33
C CYS A 67 -3.53 9.02 -2.65
N GLU A 68 -2.97 10.02 -3.33
CA GLU A 68 -2.87 11.38 -2.79
C GLU A 68 -4.26 11.96 -2.45
N THR A 69 -5.21 11.82 -3.37
CA THR A 69 -6.57 12.34 -3.20
C THR A 69 -7.29 11.65 -2.04
N GLN A 70 -7.37 10.32 -2.07
CA GLN A 70 -8.06 9.54 -1.04
C GLN A 70 -7.40 9.66 0.32
N GLY A 71 -6.05 9.69 0.37
CA GLY A 71 -5.31 9.87 1.62
C GLY A 71 -5.64 11.20 2.28
N ASN A 72 -5.69 12.29 1.50
CA ASN A 72 -6.06 13.61 2.01
C ASN A 72 -7.52 13.68 2.46
N GLU A 73 -8.45 13.08 1.72
CA GLU A 73 -9.87 12.99 2.09
C GLU A 73 -10.04 12.24 3.42
N HIS A 74 -9.44 11.06 3.54
CA HIS A 74 -9.48 10.27 4.78
C HIS A 74 -8.89 11.01 5.98
N LEU A 75 -7.79 11.75 5.81
CA LEU A 75 -7.24 12.58 6.88
C LEU A 75 -8.17 13.73 7.27
N ALA A 76 -8.75 14.42 6.29
CA ALA A 76 -9.67 15.53 6.54
C ALA A 76 -10.93 15.08 7.30
N GLU A 77 -11.35 13.83 7.10
CA GLU A 77 -12.51 13.22 7.76
C GLU A 77 -12.15 12.45 9.04
N GLY A 78 -10.89 12.53 9.50
CA GLY A 78 -10.44 11.87 10.72
C GLY A 78 -10.32 10.34 10.62
N ARG A 79 -10.42 9.76 9.41
CA ARG A 79 -10.28 8.32 9.14
C ARG A 79 -8.81 7.92 9.02
N VAL A 80 -8.07 8.08 10.11
CA VAL A 80 -6.60 7.91 10.16
C VAL A 80 -6.16 6.53 9.64
N LYS A 81 -6.84 5.44 10.00
CA LYS A 81 -6.51 4.08 9.53
C LYS A 81 -6.67 3.91 8.01
N HIS A 82 -7.67 4.55 7.42
CA HIS A 82 -7.88 4.52 5.97
C HIS A 82 -6.79 5.31 5.25
N ALA A 83 -6.48 6.52 5.77
CA ALA A 83 -5.38 7.32 5.26
C ALA A 83 -4.05 6.56 5.32
N TYR A 84 -3.84 5.81 6.41
CA TYR A 84 -2.65 4.98 6.59
C TYR A 84 -2.56 3.85 5.57
N ALA A 85 -3.65 3.11 5.34
CA ALA A 85 -3.70 2.07 4.30
C ALA A 85 -3.38 2.63 2.90
N VAL A 86 -3.94 3.79 2.56
CA VAL A 86 -3.65 4.49 1.31
C VAL A 86 -2.17 4.94 1.24
N GLN A 87 -1.62 5.45 2.34
CA GLN A 87 -0.21 5.84 2.42
C GLN A 87 0.73 4.66 2.21
N ALA A 88 0.44 3.49 2.81
CA ALA A 88 1.25 2.29 2.63
C ALA A 88 1.33 1.87 1.15
N LEU A 89 0.20 1.92 0.42
CA LEU A 89 0.17 1.65 -1.02
C LEU A 89 0.93 2.69 -1.83
N ALA A 90 0.75 3.98 -1.53
CA ALA A 90 1.48 5.06 -2.22
C ALA A 90 3.00 4.92 -2.06
N VAL A 91 3.44 4.61 -0.85
CA VAL A 91 4.85 4.42 -0.50
C VAL A 91 5.42 3.19 -1.22
N SER A 92 4.68 2.08 -1.28
CA SER A 92 5.03 0.88 -2.07
C SER A 92 5.13 1.18 -3.57
N LEU A 93 4.24 2.02 -4.12
CA LEU A 93 4.32 2.46 -5.52
C LEU A 93 5.61 3.24 -5.79
N VAL A 94 5.93 4.22 -4.95
CA VAL A 94 7.14 5.05 -5.13
C VAL A 94 8.41 4.23 -4.92
N ALA A 95 8.44 3.28 -3.99
CA ALA A 95 9.60 2.42 -3.76
C ALA A 95 9.99 1.59 -4.99
N ARG A 96 9.00 1.15 -5.80
CA ARG A 96 9.25 0.51 -7.10
C ARG A 96 10.18 1.33 -8.01
N THR A 97 10.14 2.66 -7.92
CA THR A 97 10.99 3.52 -8.77
C THR A 97 12.39 3.73 -8.20
N GLN A 98 12.66 3.31 -6.96
CA GLN A 98 13.94 3.50 -6.25
C GLN A 98 14.90 2.30 -6.42
N HIS A 99 14.72 1.47 -7.45
CA HIS A 99 15.42 0.20 -7.66
C HIS A 99 16.96 0.25 -7.73
N PHE A 100 17.55 1.46 -7.81
CA PHE A 100 19.00 1.67 -7.77
C PHE A 100 19.59 1.60 -6.35
N ASP A 101 18.77 1.71 -5.30
CA ASP A 101 19.19 1.56 -3.90
C ASP A 101 18.88 0.12 -3.41
N PRO A 102 19.89 -0.72 -3.11
CA PRO A 102 19.70 -2.10 -2.64
C PRO A 102 18.90 -2.22 -1.34
N ASP A 103 19.05 -1.25 -0.42
CA ASP A 103 18.28 -1.23 0.83
C ASP A 103 16.80 -1.01 0.51
N MET A 104 16.51 -0.04 -0.37
CA MET A 104 15.14 0.25 -0.79
C MET A 104 14.49 -0.95 -1.48
N LYS A 105 15.24 -1.70 -2.29
CA LYS A 105 14.72 -2.92 -2.93
C LYS A 105 14.32 -3.98 -1.89
N THR A 106 15.16 -4.16 -0.87
CA THR A 106 14.87 -5.10 0.23
C THR A 106 13.62 -4.67 1.00
N LEU A 107 13.58 -3.40 1.38
CA LEU A 107 12.49 -2.82 2.16
C LEU A 107 11.15 -2.75 1.37
N ASP A 108 11.20 -2.50 0.06
CA ASP A 108 10.04 -2.61 -0.84
C ASP A 108 9.49 -4.04 -0.86
N GLY A 109 10.37 -5.05 -0.95
CA GLY A 109 9.97 -6.46 -0.91
C GLY A 109 9.28 -6.87 0.39
N PHE A 110 9.72 -6.32 1.54
CA PHE A 110 9.04 -6.52 2.82
C PHE A 110 7.64 -5.91 2.83
N LEU A 111 7.50 -4.67 2.38
CA LEU A 111 6.21 -3.98 2.30
C LEU A 111 5.25 -4.73 1.36
N ASP A 112 5.75 -5.23 0.24
CA ASP A 112 4.98 -6.01 -0.72
C ASP A 112 4.45 -7.32 -0.17
N HIS A 113 5.32 -8.06 0.52
CA HIS A 113 4.92 -9.33 1.13
C HIS A 113 3.83 -9.13 2.18
N LEU A 114 3.95 -8.06 2.98
CA LEU A 114 2.94 -7.69 3.96
C LEU A 114 1.61 -7.32 3.29
N ILE A 115 1.63 -6.50 2.23
CA ILE A 115 0.39 -6.14 1.51
C ILE A 115 -0.26 -7.39 0.90
N ASP A 116 0.53 -8.29 0.33
CA ASP A 116 0.03 -9.56 -0.21
C ASP A 116 -0.57 -10.46 0.90
N THR A 117 0.02 -10.44 2.09
CA THR A 117 -0.55 -11.11 3.27
C THR A 117 -1.89 -10.49 3.68
N ALA A 118 -1.98 -9.16 3.69
CA ALA A 118 -3.22 -8.44 3.96
C ALA A 118 -4.32 -8.80 2.95
N ILE A 119 -3.98 -8.89 1.65
CA ILE A 119 -4.89 -9.33 0.59
C ILE A 119 -5.37 -10.76 0.86
N ALA A 120 -4.46 -11.67 1.21
CA ALA A 120 -4.80 -13.06 1.47
C ALA A 120 -5.77 -13.18 2.65
N VAL A 121 -5.49 -12.49 3.76
CA VAL A 121 -6.37 -12.43 4.94
C VAL A 121 -7.73 -11.84 4.57
N TYR A 122 -7.78 -10.74 3.83
CA TYR A 122 -9.03 -10.12 3.39
C TYR A 122 -9.90 -11.09 2.55
N ARG A 123 -9.28 -11.85 1.64
CA ARG A 123 -10.00 -12.78 0.77
C ARG A 123 -10.42 -14.09 1.44
N ASP A 124 -9.68 -14.53 2.45
CA ASP A 124 -9.99 -15.74 3.22
C ASP A 124 -11.14 -15.51 4.21
N GLN A 125 -11.40 -14.25 4.57
CA GLN A 125 -12.59 -13.92 5.36
C GLN A 125 -13.87 -14.10 4.52
N PRO A 126 -14.93 -14.71 5.10
CA PRO A 126 -16.22 -14.77 4.44
C PRO A 126 -16.71 -13.33 4.23
N GLN A 127 -16.72 -12.86 2.98
CA GLN A 127 -17.26 -11.54 2.66
C GLN A 127 -18.71 -11.49 3.17
N PRO A 128 -19.10 -10.49 3.98
CA PRO A 128 -20.48 -10.36 4.39
C PRO A 128 -21.33 -10.27 3.12
N ALA A 129 -22.35 -11.14 3.03
CA ALA A 129 -23.31 -11.09 1.94
C ALA A 129 -23.92 -9.69 1.92
N VAL A 130 -23.58 -8.92 0.88
CA VAL A 130 -24.33 -7.71 0.52
C VAL A 130 -25.70 -8.19 0.05
N ASN A 131 -26.67 -8.15 0.96
CA ASN A 131 -28.10 -8.25 0.66
C ASN A 131 -28.62 -6.91 0.11
#